data_AF-A0A8W7PMF7-F1
#
_entry.id   AF-A0A8W7PMF7-F1
#
_cell.length_a   1.000
_cell.length_b   1.000
_cell.length_c   1.000
_cell.angle_alpha   90.00
_cell.angle_beta   90.00
_cell.angle_gamma   90.00
#
_symmetry.space_group_name_H-M   'P 1'
#
loop_
_entity.id
_entity.type
_entity.pdbx_description
1 polymer ?
#
loop_
_entity_poly.entity_id
_entity_poly.type
_entity_poly.pdbx_seq_one_letter_code
_entity_poly.pdbx_strand_id
1 'polypeptide(L)'
;LSSTGSGTSGNGSRRHEKDTGAGNQLSASGGGGSSSASSTVSSLVVVGPNGGSEEILVGDSLPHASGYRELMQLIKLQREKINTQQADLSKYDSEIVYLESRSREQTDQLDAIAQEISKTEAQFRQTGDQLQAYQYVEEESELVRQQEKTLKSEITLLRSKLANCETELLQCKNKIRLLMDEILVEQRKYSRQLQVEIDLAVQSADQANKAHDKLKGEVTLLEGAIADKKKQVEKLVHEMKEVNLQSLAVVPPADEVRHLLEVGSVKPGSTRRMIGSPRQLENAVPTSKNPHGVWV
;
A
#
# COMPACT_ATOMS: atom_id res chain seq x y z
N LEU A 1 16.32 -6.05 -3.27
CA LEU A 1 17.21 -5.80 -4.42
C LEU A 1 16.42 -6.12 -5.68
N SER A 2 16.01 -5.25 -6.58
CA SER A 2 15.83 -3.81 -6.62
C SER A 2 14.72 -3.61 -7.65
N SER A 3 13.67 -2.92 -7.25
CA SER A 3 12.56 -2.45 -8.07
C SER A 3 12.87 -1.02 -8.52
N THR A 4 12.69 -0.70 -9.79
CA THR A 4 12.40 0.68 -10.21
C THR A 4 11.45 0.66 -11.40
N GLY A 5 10.26 1.20 -11.20
CA GLY A 5 9.34 1.57 -12.26
C GLY A 5 9.29 3.08 -12.47
N SER A 6 8.24 3.49 -13.20
CA SER A 6 7.71 4.86 -13.41
C SER A 6 8.32 5.64 -14.59
N GLY A 7 7.56 6.35 -15.42
CA GLY A 7 6.13 6.65 -15.31
C GLY A 7 5.56 7.33 -16.56
N THR A 8 4.24 7.24 -16.69
CA THR A 8 3.39 8.00 -17.59
C THR A 8 2.77 9.15 -16.81
N SER A 9 2.97 10.37 -17.30
CA SER A 9 2.38 11.58 -16.72
C SER A 9 1.10 11.92 -17.48
N GLY A 10 -0.04 11.68 -16.85
CA GLY A 10 -1.28 12.41 -17.12
C GLY A 10 -1.31 13.68 -16.28
N ASN A 11 -1.91 14.75 -16.81
CA ASN A 11 -2.30 15.90 -16.00
C ASN A 11 -3.63 16.44 -16.51
N GLY A 12 -4.62 16.46 -15.62
CA GLY A 12 -5.97 16.93 -15.88
C GLY A 12 -6.20 18.41 -15.56
N SER A 13 -7.36 18.87 -16.04
CA SER A 13 -8.24 19.93 -15.54
C SER A 13 -7.68 21.31 -15.18
N ARG A 14 -8.28 22.34 -15.81
CA ARG A 14 -8.87 23.50 -15.09
C ARG A 14 -9.87 24.26 -15.96
N ARG A 15 -11.12 24.30 -15.49
CA ARG A 15 -12.13 25.32 -15.80
C ARG A 15 -11.75 26.64 -15.11
N HIS A 16 -12.06 27.77 -15.75
CA HIS A 16 -12.42 29.00 -15.05
C HIS A 16 -13.29 29.88 -15.95
N GLU A 17 -14.55 30.08 -15.54
CA GLU A 17 -15.37 31.24 -15.91
C GLU A 17 -14.81 32.50 -15.23
N LYS A 18 -14.91 33.67 -15.89
CA LYS A 18 -15.82 34.77 -15.49
C LYS A 18 -15.64 36.03 -16.38
N ASP A 19 -16.80 36.61 -16.69
CA ASP A 19 -17.13 37.92 -17.29
C ASP A 19 -16.22 39.12 -17.03
N THR A 20 -16.15 40.02 -18.02
CA THR A 20 -16.75 41.38 -18.02
C THR A 20 -16.36 42.10 -19.33
N GLY A 21 -17.32 42.45 -20.20
CA GLY A 21 -17.83 43.83 -20.38
C GLY A 21 -17.00 44.61 -21.42
N ALA A 22 -17.51 45.44 -22.34
CA ALA A 22 -18.83 45.92 -22.67
C ALA A 22 -18.73 46.65 -24.04
N GLY A 23 -19.87 46.83 -24.72
CA GLY A 23 -20.06 47.97 -25.63
C GLY A 23 -20.18 47.64 -27.11
N ASN A 24 -21.40 47.43 -27.61
CA ASN A 24 -22.12 48.56 -28.21
C ASN A 24 -23.63 48.27 -28.32
N GLN A 25 -24.41 49.20 -27.80
CA GLN A 25 -25.86 49.28 -27.94
C GLN A 25 -26.21 49.96 -29.28
N LEU A 26 -27.41 49.67 -29.78
CA LEU A 26 -28.50 50.60 -30.17
C LEU A 26 -29.47 49.80 -31.07
N SER A 27 -30.59 49.30 -30.55
CA SER A 27 -31.89 50.00 -30.40
C SER A 27 -32.66 50.18 -31.71
N ALA A 28 -33.61 49.27 -31.88
CA ALA A 28 -34.95 49.40 -32.45
C ALA A 28 -35.38 50.73 -33.13
N SER A 29 -36.04 50.58 -34.29
CA SER A 29 -37.47 50.88 -34.54
C SER A 29 -37.74 51.56 -35.89
N GLY A 30 -38.77 51.04 -36.58
CA GLY A 30 -39.80 51.87 -37.21
C GLY A 30 -39.62 52.32 -38.66
N GLY A 31 -40.62 52.00 -39.48
CA GLY A 31 -40.88 52.57 -40.81
C GLY A 31 -40.70 51.52 -41.91
N GLY A 32 -41.75 50.93 -42.48
CA GLY A 32 -42.84 51.63 -43.15
C GLY A 32 -42.56 51.61 -44.66
N GLY A 33 -43.21 50.73 -45.41
CA GLY A 33 -42.93 50.56 -46.83
C GLY A 33 -43.79 49.50 -47.49
N SER A 34 -45.11 49.70 -47.45
CA SER A 34 -46.07 49.00 -48.31
C SER A 34 -45.95 49.51 -49.75
N SER A 35 -45.79 48.62 -50.71
CA SER A 35 -46.01 48.92 -52.13
C SER A 35 -46.66 47.72 -52.83
N SER A 36 -47.99 47.65 -52.70
CA SER A 36 -48.85 46.82 -53.56
C SER A 36 -49.25 47.67 -54.77
N ALA A 37 -48.84 47.26 -55.97
CA ALA A 37 -49.31 47.86 -57.21
C ALA A 37 -50.75 47.37 -57.48
N SER A 38 -51.71 48.27 -57.36
CA SER A 38 -53.10 48.06 -57.79
C SER A 38 -53.42 49.14 -58.84
N SER A 39 -53.55 48.74 -60.09
CA SER A 39 -53.95 49.61 -61.19
C SER A 39 -55.47 49.62 -61.30
N THR A 40 -56.07 50.75 -60.95
CA THR A 40 -57.50 51.02 -61.15
C THR A 40 -57.78 51.41 -62.60
N VAL A 41 -58.82 50.80 -63.15
CA VAL A 41 -59.42 51.12 -64.44
C VAL A 41 -60.00 52.55 -64.43
N SER A 42 -59.54 53.39 -65.36
CA SER A 42 -60.09 54.72 -65.60
C SER A 42 -61.38 54.63 -66.42
N SER A 43 -62.51 54.96 -65.78
CA SER A 43 -63.76 55.31 -66.44
C SER A 43 -63.72 56.80 -66.80
N LEU A 44 -63.61 57.12 -68.09
CA LEU A 44 -63.75 58.49 -68.58
C LEU A 44 -65.07 58.62 -69.35
N VAL A 45 -65.87 59.57 -68.88
CA VAL A 45 -67.24 59.85 -69.31
C VAL A 45 -67.23 60.81 -70.50
N VAL A 46 -68.22 60.59 -71.36
CA VAL A 46 -68.57 61.30 -72.61
C VAL A 46 -68.77 62.81 -72.45
N VAL A 47 -68.23 63.59 -73.39
CA VAL A 47 -68.78 64.89 -73.87
C VAL A 47 -68.59 64.94 -75.39
N GLY A 48 -69.68 65.03 -76.15
CA GLY A 48 -69.67 65.19 -77.61
C GLY A 48 -69.75 66.65 -78.06
N PRO A 49 -69.67 66.90 -79.38
CA PRO A 49 -70.30 68.07 -79.98
C PRO A 49 -71.36 67.68 -81.01
N ASN A 50 -72.36 68.56 -81.04
CA ASN A 50 -73.58 68.56 -81.81
C ASN A 50 -73.38 69.32 -83.14
N GLY A 51 -74.19 69.02 -84.16
CA GLY A 51 -74.57 70.00 -85.19
C GLY A 51 -74.05 69.76 -86.61
N GLY A 52 -74.97 69.42 -87.51
CA GLY A 52 -74.74 69.35 -88.95
C GLY A 52 -75.97 68.84 -89.69
N SER A 53 -77.03 69.63 -89.68
CA SER A 53 -78.24 69.43 -90.50
C SER A 53 -77.90 69.62 -91.98
N GLU A 54 -78.33 68.69 -92.84
CA GLU A 54 -78.98 69.03 -94.11
C GLU A 54 -79.70 67.79 -94.68
N GLU A 55 -80.99 67.94 -94.89
CA GLU A 55 -81.90 66.99 -95.50
C GLU A 55 -82.18 67.51 -96.91
N ILE A 56 -81.82 66.76 -97.96
CA ILE A 56 -82.43 66.92 -99.30
C ILE A 56 -82.74 65.53 -99.87
N LEU A 57 -83.99 65.43 -100.32
CA LEU A 57 -84.76 64.26 -100.71
C LEU A 57 -84.25 63.50 -101.96
N VAL A 58 -84.32 62.18 -101.81
CA VAL A 58 -84.96 61.17 -102.70
C VAL A 58 -84.48 61.07 -104.16
N GLY A 59 -83.75 59.98 -104.42
CA GLY A 59 -83.65 59.33 -105.73
C GLY A 59 -83.26 57.87 -105.57
N ASP A 60 -84.10 56.97 -106.08
CA ASP A 60 -83.91 55.52 -106.25
C ASP A 60 -83.84 54.60 -105.01
N SER A 61 -84.99 53.96 -104.76
CA SER A 61 -85.13 52.72 -104.03
C SER A 61 -84.44 51.55 -104.77
N LEU A 62 -83.64 50.80 -104.01
CA LEU A 62 -82.93 49.52 -104.32
C LEU A 62 -81.52 49.65 -104.93
N PRO A 63 -80.53 50.16 -104.15
CA PRO A 63 -79.52 49.25 -103.54
C PRO A 63 -79.23 49.52 -102.05
N HIS A 64 -79.77 50.60 -101.46
CA HIS A 64 -79.47 51.03 -100.10
C HIS A 64 -79.97 50.06 -98.99
N ALA A 65 -81.02 49.29 -99.28
CA ALA A 65 -81.57 48.31 -98.33
C ALA A 65 -80.68 47.05 -98.17
N SER A 66 -79.82 46.72 -99.14
CA SER A 66 -78.87 45.59 -99.01
C SER A 66 -77.61 46.03 -98.27
N GLY A 67 -77.04 47.20 -98.60
CA GLY A 67 -75.85 47.73 -97.91
C GLY A 67 -76.09 48.02 -96.43
N TYR A 68 -77.25 48.57 -96.07
CA TYR A 68 -77.63 48.76 -94.66
C TYR A 68 -77.83 47.43 -93.93
N ARG A 69 -78.41 46.41 -94.60
CA ARG A 69 -78.57 45.06 -94.05
C ARG A 69 -77.22 44.37 -93.80
N GLU A 70 -76.28 44.48 -94.73
CA GLU A 70 -74.92 43.95 -94.59
C GLU A 70 -74.15 44.64 -93.47
N LEU A 71 -74.26 45.97 -93.36
CA LEU A 71 -73.66 46.73 -92.26
C LEU A 71 -74.24 46.30 -90.90
N MET A 72 -75.56 46.15 -90.79
CA MET A 72 -76.21 45.65 -89.58
C MET A 72 -75.77 44.23 -89.23
N GLN A 73 -75.61 43.35 -90.22
CA GLN A 73 -75.08 42.00 -90.03
C GLN A 73 -73.63 42.02 -89.53
N LEU A 74 -72.78 42.90 -90.09
CA LEU A 74 -71.39 43.09 -89.66
C LEU A 74 -71.32 43.61 -88.23
N ILE A 75 -72.16 44.59 -87.86
CA ILE A 75 -72.25 45.09 -86.48
C ILE A 75 -72.64 43.96 -85.52
N LYS A 76 -73.60 43.11 -85.91
CA LYS A 76 -74.00 41.96 -85.10
C LYS A 76 -72.85 40.97 -84.92
N LEU A 77 -72.15 40.62 -85.98
CA LEU A 77 -70.99 39.72 -85.94
C LEU A 77 -69.83 40.30 -85.12
N GLN A 78 -69.57 41.61 -85.24
CA GLN A 78 -68.56 42.29 -84.43
C GLN A 78 -68.96 42.30 -82.95
N ARG A 79 -70.23 42.54 -82.63
CA ARG A 79 -70.75 42.47 -81.26
C ARG A 79 -70.62 41.08 -80.66
N GLU A 80 -70.94 40.04 -81.43
CA GLU A 80 -70.72 38.65 -81.03
C GLU A 80 -69.23 38.36 -80.80
N LYS A 81 -68.34 38.82 -81.70
CA LYS A 81 -66.89 38.67 -81.54
C LYS A 81 -66.36 39.35 -80.29
N ILE A 82 -66.79 40.59 -80.02
CA ILE A 82 -66.43 41.34 -78.81
C ILE A 82 -66.92 40.60 -77.56
N ASN A 83 -68.16 40.11 -77.56
CA ASN A 83 -68.70 39.34 -76.44
C ASN A 83 -67.89 38.06 -76.17
N THR A 84 -67.51 37.33 -77.21
CA THR A 84 -66.65 36.13 -77.06
C THR A 84 -65.29 36.51 -76.49
N GLN A 85 -64.66 37.57 -77.03
CA GLN A 85 -63.38 38.06 -76.51
C GLN A 85 -63.46 38.52 -75.05
N GLN A 86 -64.57 39.16 -74.64
CA GLN A 86 -64.80 39.51 -73.24
C GLN A 86 -64.97 38.29 -72.33
N ALA A 87 -65.63 37.23 -72.82
CA ALA A 87 -65.73 35.98 -72.08
C ALA A 87 -64.36 35.30 -71.92
N ASP A 88 -63.54 35.28 -72.98
CA ASP A 88 -62.20 34.70 -72.96
C ASP A 88 -61.26 35.49 -72.03
N LEU A 89 -61.30 36.83 -72.08
CA LEU A 89 -60.52 37.68 -71.16
C LEU A 89 -60.88 37.41 -69.70
N SER A 90 -62.18 37.36 -69.37
CA SER A 90 -62.65 37.06 -68.02
C SER A 90 -62.20 35.67 -67.53
N LYS A 91 -62.15 34.68 -68.45
CA LYS A 91 -61.59 33.35 -68.16
C LYS A 91 -60.09 33.42 -67.87
N TYR A 92 -59.31 34.12 -68.71
CA TYR A 92 -57.87 34.26 -68.51
C TYR A 92 -57.53 35.03 -67.23
N ASP A 93 -58.29 36.08 -66.88
CA ASP A 93 -58.13 36.80 -65.61
C ASP A 93 -58.34 35.88 -64.41
N SER A 94 -59.36 35.02 -64.47
CA SER A 94 -59.62 34.02 -63.43
C SER A 94 -58.49 32.97 -63.32
N GLU A 95 -57.95 32.54 -64.46
CA GLU A 95 -56.83 31.59 -64.51
C GLU A 95 -55.53 32.19 -63.95
N ILE A 96 -55.24 33.46 -64.26
CA ILE A 96 -54.09 34.18 -63.71
C ILE A 96 -54.17 34.21 -62.18
N VAL A 97 -55.29 34.63 -61.61
CA VAL A 97 -55.48 34.70 -60.14
C VAL A 97 -55.32 33.32 -59.49
N TYR A 98 -55.85 32.27 -60.13
CA TYR A 98 -55.71 30.90 -59.65
C TYR A 98 -54.23 30.47 -59.64
N LEU A 99 -53.51 30.68 -60.75
CA LEU A 99 -52.10 30.31 -60.88
C LEU A 99 -51.22 31.10 -59.90
N GLU A 100 -51.48 32.39 -59.70
CA GLU A 100 -50.78 33.23 -58.72
C GLU A 100 -51.03 32.76 -57.28
N SER A 101 -52.25 32.34 -56.95
CA SER A 101 -52.58 31.79 -55.63
C SER A 101 -51.90 30.44 -55.42
N ARG A 102 -51.95 29.56 -56.42
CA ARG A 102 -51.27 28.25 -56.42
C ARG A 102 -49.75 28.40 -56.28
N SER A 103 -49.15 29.38 -56.95
CA SER A 103 -47.72 29.67 -56.86
C SER A 103 -47.32 30.18 -55.48
N ARG A 104 -48.17 30.98 -54.82
CA ARG A 104 -47.94 31.41 -53.44
C ARG A 104 -47.99 30.22 -52.48
N GLU A 105 -49.03 29.38 -52.58
CA GLU A 105 -49.13 28.16 -51.76
C GLU A 105 -47.92 27.23 -51.94
N GLN A 106 -47.44 27.08 -53.18
CA GLN A 106 -46.25 26.27 -53.46
C GLN A 106 -44.99 26.86 -52.82
N THR A 107 -44.87 28.18 -52.79
CA THR A 107 -43.75 28.88 -52.14
C THR A 107 -43.79 28.64 -50.63
N ASP A 108 -44.96 28.80 -50.01
CA ASP A 108 -45.15 28.55 -48.57
C ASP A 108 -44.81 27.09 -48.20
N GLN A 109 -45.17 26.14 -49.06
CA GLN A 109 -44.82 24.73 -48.88
C GLN A 109 -43.31 24.48 -48.96
N LEU A 110 -42.62 25.12 -49.92
CA LEU A 110 -41.16 25.01 -50.03
C LEU A 110 -40.46 25.60 -48.81
N ASP A 111 -40.94 26.74 -48.29
CA ASP A 111 -40.39 27.36 -47.10
C ASP A 111 -40.60 26.47 -45.85
N ALA A 112 -41.77 25.85 -45.71
CA ALA A 112 -42.03 24.90 -44.63
C ALA A 112 -41.10 23.66 -44.72
N ILE A 113 -40.88 23.12 -45.93
CA ILE A 113 -39.94 22.01 -46.14
C ILE A 113 -38.51 22.44 -45.79
N ALA A 114 -38.08 23.63 -46.20
CA ALA A 114 -36.74 24.14 -45.91
C ALA A 114 -36.51 24.30 -44.39
N GLN A 115 -37.53 24.75 -43.65
CA GLN A 115 -37.49 24.82 -42.18
C GLN A 115 -37.37 23.43 -41.54
N GLU A 116 -38.14 22.44 -42.02
CA GLU A 116 -38.07 21.08 -41.47
C GLU A 116 -36.72 20.40 -41.78
N ILE A 117 -36.13 20.66 -42.95
CA ILE A 117 -34.76 20.21 -43.27
C ILE A 117 -33.76 20.81 -42.28
N SER A 118 -33.81 22.13 -42.08
CA SER A 118 -32.90 22.84 -41.16
C SER A 118 -33.00 22.30 -39.73
N LYS A 119 -34.23 22.02 -39.28
CA LYS A 119 -34.49 21.42 -37.97
C LYS A 119 -33.95 19.98 -37.87
N THR A 120 -34.15 19.18 -38.91
CA THR A 120 -33.64 17.80 -38.99
C THR A 120 -32.11 17.78 -38.97
N GLU A 121 -31.46 18.68 -39.70
CA GLU A 121 -29.99 18.82 -39.71
C GLU A 121 -29.45 19.20 -38.33
N ALA A 122 -30.11 20.13 -37.63
CA ALA A 122 -29.73 20.52 -36.27
C ALA A 122 -29.85 19.34 -35.30
N GLN A 123 -30.94 18.56 -35.38
CA GLN A 123 -31.12 17.35 -34.59
C GLN A 123 -30.07 16.29 -34.90
N PHE A 124 -29.70 16.12 -36.17
CA PHE A 124 -28.66 15.18 -36.57
C PHE A 124 -27.30 15.55 -35.97
N ARG A 125 -26.92 16.82 -36.01
CA ARG A 125 -25.68 17.31 -35.36
C ARG A 125 -25.70 17.05 -33.86
N GLN A 126 -26.78 17.43 -33.17
CA GLN A 126 -26.93 17.20 -31.74
C GLN A 126 -26.86 15.71 -31.37
N THR A 127 -27.48 14.84 -32.17
CA THR A 127 -27.44 13.39 -31.97
C THR A 127 -26.03 12.85 -32.18
N GLY A 128 -25.29 13.38 -33.17
CA GLY A 128 -23.88 13.07 -33.38
C GLY A 128 -23.02 13.41 -32.16
N ASP A 129 -23.18 14.61 -31.60
CA ASP A 129 -22.45 15.05 -30.41
C ASP A 129 -22.78 14.17 -29.18
N GLN A 130 -24.06 13.78 -29.01
CA GLN A 130 -24.48 12.86 -27.95
C GLN A 130 -23.84 11.47 -28.12
N LEU A 131 -23.79 10.95 -29.35
CA LEU A 131 -23.19 9.65 -29.63
C LEU A 131 -21.69 9.64 -29.27
N GLN A 132 -20.99 10.72 -29.61
CA GLN A 132 -19.58 10.89 -29.22
C GLN A 132 -19.42 10.92 -27.68
N ALA A 133 -20.32 11.61 -26.97
CA ALA A 133 -20.30 11.61 -25.51
C ALA A 133 -20.52 10.21 -24.91
N TYR A 134 -21.45 9.43 -25.47
CA TYR A 134 -21.67 8.04 -25.03
C TYR A 134 -20.46 7.15 -25.27
N GLN A 135 -19.73 7.35 -26.38
CA GLN A 135 -18.51 6.60 -26.65
C GLN A 135 -17.46 6.80 -25.54
N TYR A 136 -17.23 8.03 -25.09
CA TYR A 136 -16.30 8.29 -23.98
C TYR A 136 -16.72 7.60 -22.67
N VAL A 137 -18.02 7.59 -22.38
CA VAL A 137 -18.56 6.92 -21.19
C VAL A 137 -18.39 5.40 -21.30
N GLU A 138 -18.56 4.83 -22.49
CA GLU A 138 -18.35 3.40 -22.73
C GLU A 138 -16.87 3.02 -22.52
N GLU A 139 -15.94 3.79 -23.07
CA GLU A 139 -14.49 3.60 -22.88
C GLU A 139 -14.09 3.70 -21.39
N GLU A 140 -14.63 4.68 -20.65
CA GLU A 140 -14.40 4.82 -19.21
C GLU A 140 -14.96 3.62 -18.42
N SER A 141 -16.16 3.15 -18.77
CA SER A 141 -16.79 1.98 -18.16
C SER A 141 -15.94 0.71 -18.38
N GLU A 142 -15.37 0.53 -19.58
CA GLU A 142 -14.46 -0.58 -19.86
C GLU A 142 -13.18 -0.52 -19.01
N LEU A 143 -12.60 0.67 -18.86
CA LEU A 143 -11.41 0.88 -18.02
C LEU A 143 -11.70 0.54 -16.55
N VAL A 144 -12.81 1.04 -16.01
CA VAL A 144 -13.24 0.74 -14.63
C VAL A 144 -13.44 -0.76 -14.44
N ARG A 145 -14.04 -1.46 -15.41
CA ARG A 145 -14.24 -2.92 -15.36
C ARG A 145 -12.92 -3.68 -15.34
N GLN A 146 -11.88 -3.20 -16.04
CA GLN A 146 -10.55 -3.82 -16.02
C GLN A 146 -9.86 -3.59 -14.67
N GLN A 147 -9.99 -2.39 -14.10
CA GLN A 147 -9.48 -2.08 -12.76
C GLN A 147 -10.15 -2.95 -11.70
N GLU A 148 -11.48 -3.13 -11.77
CA GLU A 148 -12.23 -4.00 -10.86
C GLU A 148 -11.69 -5.44 -10.90
N LYS A 149 -11.45 -6.00 -12.09
CA LYS A 149 -10.87 -7.34 -12.24
C LYS A 149 -9.49 -7.44 -11.61
N THR A 150 -8.66 -6.42 -11.77
CA THR A 150 -7.31 -6.37 -11.21
C THR A 150 -7.36 -6.30 -9.69
N LEU A 151 -8.16 -5.40 -9.13
CA LEU A 151 -8.34 -5.31 -7.67
C LEU A 151 -8.92 -6.60 -7.08
N LYS A 152 -9.82 -7.28 -7.79
CA LYS A 152 -10.39 -8.56 -7.36
C LYS A 152 -9.35 -9.68 -7.30
N SER A 153 -8.42 -9.73 -8.26
CA SER A 153 -7.31 -10.70 -8.25
C SER A 153 -6.31 -10.37 -7.14
N GLU A 154 -5.99 -9.10 -6.92
CA GLU A 154 -5.14 -8.64 -5.81
C GLU A 154 -5.73 -8.99 -4.44
N ILE A 155 -7.02 -8.74 -4.22
CA ILE A 155 -7.72 -9.14 -2.97
C ILE A 155 -7.61 -10.66 -2.76
N THR A 156 -7.78 -11.44 -3.81
CA THR A 156 -7.68 -12.92 -3.72
C THR A 156 -6.27 -13.35 -3.35
N LEU A 157 -5.25 -12.75 -3.96
CA LEU A 157 -3.85 -13.00 -3.63
C LEU A 157 -3.52 -12.62 -2.18
N LEU A 158 -3.98 -11.45 -1.72
CA LEU A 158 -3.75 -10.99 -0.35
C LEU A 158 -4.42 -11.89 0.68
N ARG A 159 -5.63 -12.38 0.42
CA ARG A 159 -6.30 -13.38 1.28
C ARG A 159 -5.50 -14.67 1.38
N SER A 160 -4.94 -15.15 0.26
CA SER A 160 -4.07 -16.34 0.26
C SER A 160 -2.79 -16.10 1.06
N LYS A 161 -2.14 -14.94 0.90
CA LYS A 161 -0.95 -14.57 1.68
C LYS A 161 -1.24 -14.49 3.18
N LEU A 162 -2.37 -13.90 3.57
CA LEU A 162 -2.79 -13.80 4.97
C LEU A 162 -2.95 -15.20 5.58
N ALA A 163 -3.69 -16.09 4.89
CA ALA A 163 -3.87 -17.46 5.34
C ALA A 163 -2.53 -18.20 5.50
N ASN A 164 -1.57 -17.98 4.59
CA ASN A 164 -0.22 -18.55 4.73
C ASN A 164 0.47 -18.03 6.00
N CYS A 165 0.48 -16.72 6.24
CA CYS A 165 1.07 -16.14 7.46
C CYS A 165 0.40 -16.65 8.75
N GLU A 166 -0.91 -16.85 8.75
CA GLU A 166 -1.63 -17.43 9.90
C GLU A 166 -1.17 -18.86 10.21
N THR A 167 -0.94 -19.67 9.18
CA THR A 167 -0.42 -21.03 9.36
C THR A 167 1.02 -21.05 9.86
N GLU A 168 1.90 -20.22 9.32
CA GLU A 168 3.28 -20.05 9.80
C GLU A 168 3.31 -19.60 11.26
N LEU A 169 2.47 -18.62 11.63
CA LEU A 169 2.38 -18.14 13.00
C LEU A 169 1.93 -19.26 13.96
N LEU A 170 0.96 -20.08 13.55
CA LEU A 170 0.50 -21.21 14.34
C LEU A 170 1.61 -22.26 14.53
N GLN A 171 2.41 -22.52 13.49
CA GLN A 171 3.57 -23.40 13.57
C GLN A 171 4.62 -22.86 14.56
N CYS A 172 4.95 -21.56 14.47
CA CYS A 172 5.86 -20.92 15.42
C CYS A 172 5.37 -21.02 16.86
N LYS A 173 4.08 -20.73 17.10
CA LYS A 173 3.45 -20.85 18.43
C LYS A 173 3.59 -22.28 18.99
N ASN A 174 3.31 -23.29 18.16
CA ASN A 174 3.46 -24.68 18.56
C ASN A 174 4.92 -25.05 18.85
N LYS A 175 5.87 -24.55 18.04
CA LYS A 175 7.30 -24.79 18.27
C LYS A 175 7.77 -24.18 19.59
N ILE A 176 7.36 -22.95 19.90
CA ILE A 176 7.66 -22.31 21.19
C ILE A 176 7.12 -23.14 22.35
N ARG A 177 5.87 -23.62 22.26
CA ARG A 177 5.27 -24.48 23.28
C ARG A 177 6.11 -25.73 23.54
N LEU A 178 6.51 -26.44 22.49
CA LEU A 178 7.34 -27.65 22.62
C LEU A 178 8.71 -27.35 23.25
N LEU A 179 9.36 -26.26 22.84
CA LEU A 179 10.64 -25.85 23.41
C LEU A 179 10.50 -25.47 24.90
N MET A 180 9.42 -24.81 25.29
CA MET A 180 9.15 -24.52 26.70
C MET A 180 8.97 -25.81 27.51
N ASP A 181 8.24 -26.79 26.98
CA ASP A 181 8.06 -28.09 27.61
C ASP A 181 9.40 -28.83 27.76
N GLU A 182 10.24 -28.81 26.73
CA GLU A 182 11.61 -29.39 26.74
C GLU A 182 12.49 -28.72 27.81
N ILE A 183 12.50 -27.38 27.89
CA ILE A 183 13.26 -26.62 28.91
C ILE A 183 12.82 -27.02 30.32
N LEU A 184 11.50 -27.14 30.56
CA LEU A 184 10.98 -27.53 31.88
C LEU A 184 11.36 -28.96 32.27
N VAL A 185 11.46 -29.87 31.29
CA VAL A 185 11.93 -31.25 31.53
C VAL A 185 13.43 -31.25 31.85
N GLU A 186 14.23 -30.53 31.06
CA GLU A 186 15.69 -30.48 31.26
C GLU A 186 16.05 -29.80 32.59
N GLN A 187 15.36 -28.71 32.97
CA GLN A 187 15.53 -28.06 34.26
C GLN A 187 15.25 -29.02 35.43
N ARG A 188 14.16 -29.80 35.35
CA ARG A 188 13.82 -30.82 36.36
C ARG A 188 14.84 -31.95 36.41
N LYS A 189 15.46 -32.30 35.29
CA LYS A 189 16.52 -33.31 35.24
C LYS A 189 17.79 -32.78 35.88
N TYR A 190 18.23 -31.57 35.53
CA TYR A 190 19.42 -30.94 36.09
C TYR A 190 19.29 -30.69 37.60
N SER A 191 18.13 -30.20 38.06
CA SER A 191 17.86 -30.02 39.48
C SER A 191 17.93 -31.32 40.28
N ARG A 192 17.44 -32.44 39.71
CA ARG A 192 17.57 -33.76 40.33
C ARG A 192 19.01 -34.26 40.36
N GLN A 193 19.77 -34.05 39.29
CA GLN A 193 21.19 -34.42 39.24
C GLN A 193 22.00 -33.66 40.29
N LEU A 194 21.82 -32.34 40.37
CA LEU A 194 22.46 -31.51 41.40
C LEU A 194 22.09 -31.95 42.82
N GLN A 195 20.82 -32.30 43.05
CA GLN A 195 20.41 -32.81 44.37
C GLN A 195 21.16 -34.10 44.73
N VAL A 196 21.26 -35.04 43.79
CA VAL A 196 22.01 -36.29 43.99
C VAL A 196 23.49 -36.01 44.23
N GLU A 197 24.10 -35.09 43.49
CA GLU A 197 25.51 -34.70 43.69
C GLU A 197 25.75 -34.06 45.06
N ILE A 198 24.84 -33.18 45.51
CA ILE A 198 24.88 -32.59 46.85
C ILE A 198 24.76 -33.69 47.91
N ASP A 199 23.79 -34.60 47.78
CA ASP A 199 23.58 -35.68 48.74
C ASP A 199 24.82 -36.59 48.85
N LEU A 200 25.45 -36.90 47.71
CA LEU A 200 26.72 -37.67 47.67
C LEU A 200 27.88 -36.90 48.32
N ALA A 201 28.00 -35.60 48.06
CA ALA A 201 29.02 -34.75 48.67
C ALA A 201 28.85 -34.65 50.18
N VAL A 202 27.61 -34.50 50.66
CA VAL A 202 27.27 -34.52 52.10
C VAL A 202 27.62 -35.86 52.73
N GLN A 203 27.23 -36.98 52.11
CA GLN A 203 27.58 -38.31 52.61
C GLN A 203 29.10 -38.53 52.67
N SER A 204 29.85 -38.04 51.68
CA SER A 204 31.31 -38.11 51.66
C SER A 204 31.93 -37.26 52.77
N ALA A 205 31.44 -36.03 52.97
CA ALA A 205 31.89 -35.16 54.06
C ALA A 205 31.60 -35.77 55.44
N ASP A 206 30.44 -36.38 55.64
CA ASP A 206 30.09 -37.09 56.88
C ASP A 206 31.01 -38.29 57.14
N GLN A 207 31.37 -39.04 56.09
CA GLN A 207 32.35 -40.13 56.21
C GLN A 207 33.74 -39.62 56.57
N ALA A 208 34.18 -38.51 55.96
CA ALA A 208 35.45 -37.86 56.28
C ALA A 208 35.48 -37.34 57.73
N ASN A 209 34.39 -36.73 58.20
CA ASN A 209 34.26 -36.26 59.59
C ASN A 209 34.30 -37.43 60.59
N LYS A 210 33.58 -38.52 60.31
CA LYS A 210 33.65 -39.74 61.14
C LYS A 210 35.07 -40.30 61.21
N ALA A 211 35.81 -40.28 60.10
CA ALA A 211 37.21 -40.71 60.08
C ALA A 211 38.09 -39.74 60.89
N HIS A 212 37.87 -38.43 60.77
CA HIS A 212 38.57 -37.40 61.54
C HIS A 212 38.33 -37.58 63.06
N ASP A 213 37.08 -37.77 63.49
CA ASP A 213 36.76 -37.95 64.90
C ASP A 213 37.39 -39.22 65.49
N LYS A 214 37.43 -40.32 64.71
CA LYS A 214 38.15 -41.54 65.10
C LYS A 214 39.64 -41.28 65.29
N LEU A 215 40.29 -40.67 64.30
CA LEU A 215 41.72 -40.34 64.37
C LEU A 215 42.02 -39.39 65.54
N LYS A 216 41.15 -38.40 65.79
CA LYS A 216 41.27 -37.50 66.94
C LYS A 216 41.17 -38.24 68.27
N GLY A 217 40.26 -39.21 68.38
CA GLY A 217 40.18 -40.10 69.53
C GLY A 217 41.45 -40.92 69.74
N GLU A 218 41.98 -41.53 68.67
CA GLU A 218 43.25 -42.26 68.70
C GLU A 218 44.43 -41.37 69.12
N VAL A 219 44.52 -40.15 68.59
CA VAL A 219 45.54 -39.17 68.98
C VAL A 219 45.42 -38.83 70.46
N THR A 220 44.21 -38.55 70.95
CA THR A 220 43.98 -38.23 72.38
C THR A 220 44.41 -39.40 73.29
N LEU A 221 44.12 -40.63 72.90
CA LEU A 221 44.55 -41.84 73.62
C LEU A 221 46.08 -41.98 73.62
N LEU A 222 46.73 -41.76 72.48
CA LEU A 222 48.18 -41.80 72.35
C LEU A 222 48.85 -40.69 73.17
N GLU A 223 48.32 -39.47 73.16
CA GLU A 223 48.79 -38.35 73.98
C GLU A 223 48.70 -38.67 75.48
N GLY A 224 47.58 -39.27 75.92
CA GLY A 224 47.41 -39.76 77.29
C GLY A 224 48.46 -40.82 77.65
N ALA A 225 48.66 -41.82 76.80
CA ALA A 225 49.66 -42.87 77.00
C ALA A 225 51.09 -42.30 77.05
N ILE A 226 51.41 -41.31 76.20
CA ILE A 226 52.69 -40.60 76.23
C ILE A 226 52.87 -39.83 77.53
N ALA A 227 51.83 -39.14 78.01
CA ALA A 227 51.87 -38.41 79.28
C ALA A 227 52.11 -39.36 80.47
N ASP A 228 51.42 -40.50 80.51
CA ASP A 228 51.63 -41.52 81.54
C ASP A 228 53.04 -42.11 81.48
N LYS A 229 53.55 -42.39 80.27
CA LYS A 229 54.94 -42.83 80.07
C LYS A 229 55.94 -41.78 80.53
N LYS A 230 55.69 -40.51 80.25
CA LYS A 230 56.52 -39.39 80.74
C LYS A 230 56.53 -39.34 82.26
N LYS A 231 55.38 -39.49 82.92
CA LYS A 231 55.28 -39.56 84.38
C LYS A 231 56.01 -40.77 84.97
N GLN A 232 55.92 -41.94 84.32
CA GLN A 232 56.70 -43.12 84.70
C GLN A 232 58.21 -42.87 84.58
N VAL A 233 58.66 -42.23 83.50
CA VAL A 233 60.07 -41.84 83.33
C VAL A 233 60.50 -40.85 84.41
N GLU A 234 59.71 -39.82 84.71
CA GLU A 234 60.00 -38.86 85.79
C GLU A 234 60.11 -39.54 87.16
N LYS A 235 59.23 -40.50 87.47
CA LYS A 235 59.32 -41.32 88.68
C LYS A 235 60.60 -42.13 88.73
N LEU A 236 60.92 -42.87 87.66
CA LEU A 236 62.16 -43.64 87.56
C LEU A 236 63.39 -42.74 87.69
N VAL A 237 63.36 -41.53 87.11
CA VAL A 237 64.42 -40.54 87.27
C VAL A 237 64.53 -40.07 88.72
N HIS A 238 63.41 -39.87 89.43
CA HIS A 238 63.41 -39.49 90.84
C HIS A 238 63.93 -40.63 91.73
N GLU A 239 63.41 -41.85 91.56
CA GLU A 239 63.88 -43.06 92.24
C GLU A 239 65.38 -43.29 92.00
N MET A 240 65.84 -43.14 90.76
CA MET A 240 67.27 -43.23 90.41
C MET A 240 68.10 -42.15 91.11
N LYS A 241 67.62 -40.91 91.15
CA LYS A 241 68.29 -39.83 91.90
C LYS A 241 68.34 -40.13 93.39
N GLU A 242 67.27 -40.67 93.96
CA GLU A 242 67.19 -41.04 95.37
C GLU A 242 68.15 -42.18 95.71
N VAL A 243 68.19 -43.24 94.89
CA VAL A 243 69.18 -44.33 95.01
C VAL A 243 70.60 -43.79 94.90
N ASN A 244 70.88 -42.89 93.95
CA ASN A 244 72.21 -42.26 93.83
C ASN A 244 72.57 -41.42 95.06
N LEU A 245 71.63 -40.65 95.61
CA LEU A 245 71.81 -39.87 96.84
C LEU A 245 72.03 -40.75 98.06
N GLN A 246 71.25 -41.82 98.22
CA GLN A 246 71.44 -42.83 99.28
C GLN A 246 72.80 -43.52 99.14
N SER A 247 73.25 -43.83 97.93
CA SER A 247 74.58 -44.37 97.67
C SER A 247 75.72 -43.40 98.03
N LEU A 248 75.51 -42.09 97.91
CA LEU A 248 76.45 -41.05 98.33
C LEU A 248 76.41 -40.78 99.85
N ALA A 249 75.26 -40.96 100.48
CA ALA A 249 75.08 -40.76 101.93
C ALA A 249 75.72 -41.87 102.78
N VAL A 250 76.06 -43.02 102.20
CA VAL A 250 76.72 -44.16 102.86
C VAL A 250 78.27 -44.10 102.74
N VAL A 251 78.85 -42.95 102.40
CA VAL A 251 80.32 -42.79 102.35
C VAL A 251 80.85 -42.08 103.62
N PRO A 252 81.65 -42.75 104.47
CA PRO A 252 82.45 -42.13 105.55
C PRO A 252 83.64 -41.33 105.00
N PRO A 253 84.30 -40.47 105.81
CA PRO A 253 85.27 -39.50 105.30
C PRO A 253 86.63 -40.11 104.94
N ALA A 254 87.14 -39.59 103.82
CA ALA A 254 88.53 -39.43 103.38
C ALA A 254 89.42 -40.66 103.09
N ASP A 255 90.01 -40.55 101.90
CA ASP A 255 91.30 -41.01 101.42
C ASP A 255 91.45 -42.42 100.81
N GLU A 256 92.07 -42.38 99.62
CA GLU A 256 92.43 -43.48 98.70
C GLU A 256 91.24 -43.99 97.87
N VAL A 257 91.19 -43.91 96.53
CA VAL A 257 92.22 -44.29 95.57
C VAL A 257 91.99 -43.53 94.26
N ARG A 258 93.00 -42.73 93.88
CA ARG A 258 93.31 -42.40 92.49
C ARG A 258 93.53 -43.71 91.72
N HIS A 259 92.60 -44.10 90.86
CA HIS A 259 92.86 -44.74 89.57
C HIS A 259 91.53 -45.13 88.95
N LEU A 260 91.09 -44.36 87.95
CA LEU A 260 90.26 -44.76 86.80
C LEU A 260 89.94 -43.52 85.94
N LEU A 261 90.91 -42.61 85.83
CA LEU A 261 91.03 -41.83 84.60
C LEU A 261 91.75 -42.73 83.60
N GLU A 262 91.21 -42.72 82.38
CA GLU A 262 91.83 -43.23 81.16
C GLU A 262 91.51 -44.70 80.81
N VAL A 263 90.49 -44.86 79.95
CA VAL A 263 90.53 -45.56 78.64
C VAL A 263 89.11 -46.00 78.29
N GLY A 264 88.55 -45.45 77.21
CA GLY A 264 87.24 -45.91 76.73
C GLY A 264 86.58 -45.07 75.65
N SER A 265 87.31 -44.73 74.58
CA SER A 265 86.74 -44.17 73.35
C SER A 265 85.72 -45.14 72.73
N VAL A 266 84.52 -44.66 72.38
CA VAL A 266 83.75 -45.18 71.21
C VAL A 266 82.72 -44.16 70.69
N LYS A 267 83.11 -43.54 69.57
CA LYS A 267 82.32 -43.06 68.40
C LYS A 267 81.05 -42.22 68.59
N PRO A 268 81.12 -40.90 68.28
CA PRO A 268 80.03 -40.17 67.66
C PRO A 268 79.88 -40.62 66.21
N GLY A 269 78.80 -41.33 65.88
CA GLY A 269 78.38 -41.62 64.51
C GLY A 269 76.88 -41.38 64.43
N SER A 270 76.29 -40.71 63.44
CA SER A 270 76.80 -40.22 62.17
C SER A 270 75.90 -39.04 61.80
N THR A 271 76.37 -37.80 61.96
CA THR A 271 75.74 -36.66 61.29
C THR A 271 76.24 -36.70 59.86
N ARG A 272 75.45 -37.31 58.97
CA ARG A 272 75.66 -37.18 57.53
C ARG A 272 75.49 -35.70 57.20
N ARG A 273 76.60 -34.98 56.99
CA ARG A 273 76.56 -33.61 56.49
C ARG A 273 75.82 -33.65 55.17
N MET A 274 74.70 -32.94 55.08
CA MET A 274 74.06 -32.63 53.81
C MET A 274 75.11 -31.87 52.97
N ILE A 275 75.66 -32.52 51.95
CA ILE A 275 76.46 -31.84 50.93
C ILE A 275 75.45 -31.15 50.03
N GLY A 276 75.16 -29.89 50.31
CA GLY A 276 74.26 -29.06 49.49
C GLY A 276 73.38 -28.13 50.32
N SER A 277 73.10 -26.95 49.77
CA SER A 277 72.14 -26.01 50.35
C SER A 277 70.73 -26.61 50.28
N PRO A 278 69.91 -26.58 51.35
CA PRO A 278 68.52 -27.06 51.31
C PRO A 278 67.68 -26.46 50.17
N ARG A 279 68.05 -25.28 49.67
CA ARG A 279 67.41 -24.61 48.53
C ARG A 279 67.67 -25.28 47.17
N GLN A 280 68.63 -26.19 47.06
CA GLN A 280 68.89 -26.93 45.82
C GLN A 280 67.89 -28.07 45.56
N LEU A 281 67.02 -28.40 46.53
CA LEU A 281 65.95 -29.39 46.40
C LEU A 281 64.64 -28.82 45.82
N GLU A 282 64.50 -27.50 45.76
CA GLU A 282 63.24 -26.85 45.33
C GLU A 282 63.03 -26.89 43.80
N ASN A 283 64.08 -27.15 43.00
CA ASN A 283 64.05 -27.11 41.53
C ASN A 283 64.80 -28.30 40.86
N ALA A 284 64.61 -29.53 41.33
CA ALA A 284 65.26 -30.69 40.71
C ALA A 284 64.71 -30.96 39.29
N VAL A 285 65.57 -30.84 38.28
CA VAL A 285 65.22 -31.06 36.87
C VAL A 285 65.05 -32.56 36.59
N PRO A 286 63.99 -33.01 35.88
CA PRO A 286 63.79 -34.42 35.57
C PRO A 286 64.98 -35.05 34.83
N THR A 287 65.39 -36.23 35.27
CA THR A 287 66.44 -37.02 34.60
C THR A 287 65.90 -38.42 34.29
N SER A 288 66.57 -39.16 33.39
CA SER A 288 66.14 -40.51 32.98
C SER A 288 66.05 -41.52 34.13
N LYS A 289 66.67 -41.23 35.29
CA LYS A 289 66.60 -42.06 36.50
C LYS A 289 65.72 -41.50 37.62
N ASN A 290 65.21 -40.27 37.49
CA ASN A 290 64.20 -39.69 38.38
C ASN A 290 63.24 -38.80 37.57
N PRO A 291 62.14 -39.38 37.02
CA PRO A 291 61.26 -38.69 36.06
C PRO A 291 60.44 -37.56 36.67
N HIS A 292 60.21 -37.60 37.98
CA HIS A 292 59.32 -36.65 38.68
C HIS A 292 60.08 -35.58 39.48
N GLY A 293 61.41 -35.66 39.54
CA GLY A 293 62.25 -34.68 40.26
C GLY A 293 62.14 -34.75 41.79
N VAL A 294 61.48 -35.75 42.35
CA VAL A 294 61.31 -35.91 43.80
C VAL A 294 62.30 -36.97 44.29
N TRP A 295 63.21 -36.62 45.19
CA TRP A 295 64.07 -37.58 45.88
C TRP A 295 63.58 -37.76 47.31
N VAL A 296 63.35 -39.01 47.74
CA VAL A 296 63.10 -39.39 49.14
C VAL A 296 64.42 -39.53 49.87
#